data_AF-A0A2D6NWV0-F1
#
_entry.id   AF-A0A2D6NWV0-F1
#
_cell.length_a   1.000
_cell.length_b   1.000
_cell.length_c   1.000
_cell.angle_alpha   90.00
_cell.angle_beta   90.00
_cell.angle_gamma   90.00
#
_symmetry.space_group_name_H-M   'P 1'
#
loop_
_entity.id
_entity.type
_entity.pdbx_description
1 polymer ?
#
loop_
_entity_poly.entity_id
_entity_poly.type
_entity_poly.pdbx_seq_one_letter_code
_entity_poly.pdbx_strand_id
1 'polypeptide(L)'
;MVKKGNKNEMGYLSILLGIIWILNAIFFFYKLKNGKINFSDISSLVLILLLILTPFVIFGLMKHKKFGLVLGFILGIILLVTAFISVNVIQIIIWGIILFFLYKFKGEFK
;
A
#
# COMPACT_ATOMS: atom_id res chain seq x y z
N MET A 1 -24.18 11.93 18.39
CA MET A 1 -23.84 10.48 18.46
C MET A 1 -22.72 10.18 17.47
N VAL A 2 -21.49 9.97 17.96
CA VAL A 2 -20.32 9.66 17.12
C VAL A 2 -20.39 8.20 16.68
N LYS A 3 -20.39 7.96 15.36
CA LYS A 3 -20.50 6.63 14.73
C LYS A 3 -19.39 5.68 15.22
N LYS A 4 -19.75 4.70 16.03
CA LYS A 4 -18.87 3.61 16.55
C LYS A 4 -18.48 2.56 15.49
N GLY A 5 -18.85 2.73 14.22
CA GLY A 5 -18.69 1.71 13.16
C GLY A 5 -17.26 1.49 12.62
N ASN A 6 -16.28 2.29 13.01
CA ASN A 6 -15.10 2.50 12.18
C ASN A 6 -13.82 1.74 12.59
N LYS A 7 -13.81 1.05 13.75
CA LYS A 7 -12.63 0.24 14.14
C LYS A 7 -12.46 -1.00 13.27
N ASN A 8 -13.56 -1.59 12.79
CA ASN A 8 -13.52 -2.80 11.99
C ASN A 8 -13.03 -2.51 10.57
N GLU A 9 -13.47 -1.41 9.95
CA GLU A 9 -13.07 -1.04 8.59
C GLU A 9 -11.56 -0.76 8.43
N MET A 10 -10.94 -0.07 9.41
CA MET A 10 -9.48 0.11 9.45
C MET A 10 -8.72 -1.20 9.68
N GLY A 11 -9.31 -2.13 10.45
CA GLY A 11 -8.79 -3.48 10.60
C GLY A 11 -8.75 -4.21 9.26
N TYR A 12 -9.85 -4.17 8.50
CA TYR A 12 -9.92 -4.76 7.16
C TYR A 12 -8.92 -4.13 6.19
N LEU A 13 -8.73 -2.80 6.21
CA LEU A 13 -7.72 -2.13 5.38
C LEU A 13 -6.30 -2.58 5.73
N SER A 14 -6.00 -2.71 7.02
CA SER A 14 -4.68 -3.17 7.50
C SER A 14 -4.41 -4.62 7.10
N ILE A 15 -5.42 -5.48 7.20
CA ILE A 15 -5.35 -6.88 6.74
C ILE A 15 -5.15 -6.94 5.23
N LEU A 16 -5.91 -6.16 4.45
CA LEU A 16 -5.78 -6.09 3.00
C LEU A 16 -4.37 -5.66 2.57
N LEU A 17 -3.83 -4.59 3.19
CA LEU A 17 -2.45 -4.15 2.96
C LEU A 17 -1.44 -5.22 3.36
N GLY A 18 -1.69 -5.96 4.45
CA GLY A 18 -0.86 -7.08 4.88
C GLY A 18 -0.83 -8.21 3.85
N ILE A 19 -1.98 -8.60 3.29
CA ILE A 19 -2.07 -9.63 2.24
C ILE A 19 -1.31 -9.16 0.98
N ILE A 20 -1.51 -7.91 0.55
CA ILE A 20 -0.79 -7.33 -0.59
C ILE A 20 0.73 -7.32 -0.35
N TRP A 21 1.15 -7.02 0.88
CA TRP A 21 2.57 -7.07 1.25
C TRP A 21 3.14 -8.49 1.15
N ILE A 22 2.45 -9.50 1.69
CA ILE A 22 2.87 -10.91 1.61
C ILE A 22 2.98 -11.36 0.15
N LEU A 23 1.98 -11.05 -0.67
CA LEU A 23 1.99 -11.39 -2.10
C LEU A 23 3.16 -10.75 -2.84
N ASN A 24 3.43 -9.46 -2.57
CA ASN A 24 4.61 -8.78 -3.13
C ASN A 24 5.93 -9.38 -2.63
N ALA A 25 6.00 -9.81 -1.37
CA ALA A 25 7.18 -10.46 -0.80
C ALA A 25 7.46 -11.81 -1.47
N ILE A 26 6.42 -12.64 -1.63
CA ILE A 26 6.52 -13.92 -2.34
C ILE A 26 6.99 -13.68 -3.79
N PHE A 27 6.41 -12.70 -4.47
CA PHE A 27 6.80 -12.35 -5.84
C PHE A 27 8.25 -11.86 -5.94
N PHE A 28 8.70 -11.05 -4.96
CA PHE A 28 10.10 -10.63 -4.86
C PHE A 28 11.04 -11.81 -4.69
N PHE A 29 10.79 -12.69 -3.70
CA PHE A 29 11.61 -13.87 -3.47
C PHE A 29 11.62 -14.82 -4.68
N TYR A 30 10.49 -14.93 -5.38
CA TYR A 30 10.42 -15.69 -6.63
C TYR A 30 11.30 -15.08 -7.73
N LYS A 31 11.26 -13.76 -7.94
CA LYS A 31 12.15 -13.08 -8.89
C LYS A 31 13.61 -13.19 -8.49
N LEU A 32 13.92 -13.09 -7.19
CA LEU A 32 15.26 -13.19 -6.63
C LEU A 32 15.85 -14.58 -6.90
N LYS A 33 15.09 -15.64 -6.60
CA LYS A 33 15.51 -17.05 -6.83
C LYS A 33 15.80 -17.34 -8.29
N ASN A 34 15.07 -16.71 -9.21
CA ASN A 34 15.26 -16.87 -10.66
C ASN A 34 16.33 -15.95 -11.25
N GLY A 35 17.04 -15.15 -10.43
CA GLY A 35 18.05 -14.21 -10.91
C GLY A 35 17.50 -13.08 -11.80
N LYS A 36 16.18 -12.85 -11.77
CA LYS A 36 15.48 -11.86 -12.62
C LYS A 36 15.32 -10.50 -11.95
N ILE A 37 16.10 -10.21 -10.90
CA ILE A 37 16.11 -8.91 -10.24
C ILE A 37 17.28 -8.11 -10.80
N ASN A 38 16.97 -7.22 -11.74
CA ASN A 38 17.87 -6.15 -12.13
C ASN A 38 17.64 -4.96 -11.21
N PHE A 39 18.63 -4.63 -10.39
CA PHE A 39 18.59 -3.46 -9.49
C PHE A 39 18.68 -2.13 -10.26
N SER A 40 19.01 -2.17 -11.55
CA SER A 40 18.93 -1.03 -12.47
C SER A 40 17.50 -0.72 -12.93
N ASP A 41 16.57 -1.68 -12.82
CA ASP A 41 15.22 -1.50 -13.32
C ASP A 41 14.33 -0.81 -12.28
N ILE A 42 13.66 0.26 -12.71
CA ILE A 42 12.71 1.04 -11.89
C ILE A 42 11.67 0.13 -11.22
N SER A 43 11.21 -0.91 -11.92
CA SER A 43 10.23 -1.87 -11.40
C SER A 43 10.73 -2.67 -10.19
N SER A 44 12.01 -3.02 -10.13
CA SER A 44 12.63 -3.71 -9.00
C SER A 44 12.81 -2.78 -7.80
N LEU A 45 13.21 -1.53 -8.04
CA LEU A 45 13.35 -0.50 -7.00
C LEU A 45 12.00 -0.19 -6.34
N VAL A 46 10.95 -0.04 -7.13
CA VAL A 46 9.58 0.18 -6.64
C VAL A 46 9.11 -0.99 -5.80
N LEU A 47 9.41 -2.23 -6.20
CA LEU A 47 9.03 -3.43 -5.45
C LEU A 47 9.71 -3.49 -4.08
N ILE A 48 11.00 -3.12 -4.01
CA ILE A 48 11.76 -3.02 -2.75
C ILE A 48 11.17 -1.92 -1.86
N LEU A 49 10.87 -0.76 -2.44
CA LEU A 49 10.26 0.36 -1.72
C LEU A 49 8.90 -0.03 -1.11
N LEU A 50 8.11 -0.78 -1.87
CA LEU A 50 6.83 -1.36 -1.44
C LEU A 50 7.01 -2.29 -0.23
N LEU A 51 8.01 -3.17 -0.27
CA LEU A 51 8.26 -4.12 0.80
C LEU A 51 8.68 -3.44 2.10
N ILE A 52 9.42 -2.33 2.02
CA ILE A 52 9.88 -1.60 3.21
C ILE A 52 8.79 -0.69 3.75
N LEU A 53 8.08 0.07 2.90
CA LEU A 53 7.14 1.10 3.37
C LEU A 53 5.78 0.55 3.79
N THR A 54 5.30 -0.54 3.19
CA THR A 54 3.97 -1.08 3.51
C THR A 54 3.84 -1.55 4.98
N PRO A 55 4.83 -2.21 5.60
CA PRO A 55 4.81 -2.51 7.03
C PRO A 55 4.71 -1.27 7.91
N PHE A 56 5.40 -0.18 7.55
CA PHE A 56 5.31 1.08 8.29
C PHE A 56 3.91 1.72 8.15
N VAL A 57 3.28 1.61 6.98
CA VAL A 57 1.90 2.05 6.77
C VAL A 57 0.94 1.21 7.63
N ILE A 58 1.07 -0.12 7.63
CA ILE A 58 0.24 -1.02 8.44
C ILE A 58 0.40 -0.71 9.93
N PHE A 59 1.64 -0.63 10.41
CA PHE A 59 1.93 -0.30 11.81
C PHE A 59 1.38 1.09 12.18
N GLY A 60 1.57 2.06 11.29
CA GLY A 60 1.01 3.41 11.42
C GLY A 60 -0.51 3.38 11.52
N LEU A 61 -1.20 2.61 10.68
CA LEU A 61 -2.66 2.49 10.72
C LEU A 61 -3.16 1.84 12.02
N MET A 62 -2.43 0.85 12.53
CA MET A 62 -2.78 0.13 13.76
C MET A 62 -2.53 0.97 15.04
N LYS A 63 -1.39 1.64 15.13
CA LYS A 63 -0.95 2.36 16.35
C LYS A 63 -1.26 3.87 16.31
N HIS A 64 -0.97 4.52 15.18
CA HIS A 64 -1.01 5.97 15.02
C HIS A 64 -1.86 6.35 13.80
N LYS A 65 -3.17 6.09 13.88
CA LYS A 65 -4.15 6.20 12.77
C LYS A 65 -3.89 7.34 11.78
N LYS A 66 -3.65 8.56 12.29
CA LYS A 66 -3.38 9.74 11.48
C LYS A 66 -2.06 9.64 10.70
N PHE A 67 -0.99 9.18 11.33
CA PHE A 67 0.32 8.96 10.71
C PHE A 67 0.27 7.84 9.66
N GLY A 68 -0.41 6.73 9.98
CA GLY A 68 -0.64 5.64 9.03
C GLY A 68 -1.43 6.05 7.79
N LEU A 69 -2.48 6.86 7.97
CA LEU A 69 -3.26 7.39 6.84
C LEU A 69 -2.42 8.32 5.95
N VAL A 70 -1.59 9.19 6.54
CA VAL A 70 -0.71 10.10 5.79
C VAL A 70 0.34 9.32 5.01
N LEU A 71 1.05 8.40 5.67
CA LEU A 71 2.05 7.54 5.01
C LEU A 71 1.42 6.67 3.91
N GLY A 72 0.25 6.08 4.19
CA GLY A 72 -0.48 5.29 3.22
C GLY A 72 -0.89 6.10 2.00
N PHE A 73 -1.28 7.37 2.20
CA PHE A 73 -1.60 8.28 1.11
C PHE A 73 -0.39 8.58 0.22
N ILE A 74 0.73 8.93 0.85
CA ILE A 74 1.98 9.24 0.14
C ILE A 74 2.42 8.02 -0.67
N LEU A 75 2.42 6.84 -0.04
CA LEU A 75 2.77 5.58 -0.69
C LEU A 75 1.82 5.26 -1.85
N GLY A 76 0.51 5.39 -1.63
CA GLY A 76 -0.50 5.15 -2.64
C GLY A 76 -0.36 6.05 -3.86
N ILE A 77 -0.05 7.34 -3.68
CA ILE A 77 0.17 8.29 -4.78
C ILE A 77 1.42 7.89 -5.59
N ILE A 78 2.54 7.60 -4.91
CA ILE A 78 3.78 7.20 -5.58
C ILE A 78 3.55 5.94 -6.44
N LEU A 79 2.83 4.97 -5.89
CA LEU A 79 2.55 3.71 -6.57
C LEU A 79 1.55 3.88 -7.71
N LEU A 80 0.56 4.75 -7.55
CA LEU A 80 -0.37 5.10 -8.63
C LEU A 80 0.37 5.77 -9.81
N VAL A 81 1.22 6.77 -9.53
CA VAL A 81 2.04 7.43 -10.56
C VAL A 81 2.94 6.42 -11.27
N THR A 82 3.57 5.52 -10.52
CA THR A 82 4.41 4.46 -11.09
C THR A 82 3.59 3.49 -11.97
N ALA A 83 2.37 3.15 -11.55
CA ALA A 83 1.47 2.29 -12.31
C ALA A 83 1.04 2.96 -13.64
N PHE A 84 0.84 4.28 -13.64
CA PHE A 84 0.61 5.04 -14.88
C PHE A 84 1.83 5.03 -15.81
N ILE A 85 3.04 5.25 -15.27
CA ILE A 85 4.29 5.23 -16.07
C ILE A 85 4.52 3.85 -16.71
N SER A 86 4.20 2.78 -15.99
CA SER A 86 4.35 1.40 -16.47
C SER A 86 3.17 0.88 -17.29
N VAL A 87 2.14 1.71 -17.54
CA VAL A 87 0.89 1.34 -18.23
C VAL A 87 0.25 0.07 -17.65
N ASN A 88 0.39 -0.13 -16.33
CA ASN A 88 -0.10 -1.32 -15.65
C ASN A 88 -1.52 -1.08 -15.11
N VAL A 89 -2.51 -1.34 -15.96
CA VAL A 89 -3.94 -1.09 -15.66
C VAL A 89 -4.40 -1.78 -14.37
N ILE A 90 -3.90 -2.99 -14.09
CA ILE A 90 -4.25 -3.74 -12.88
C ILE A 90 -3.75 -2.99 -11.63
N GLN A 91 -2.50 -2.51 -11.64
CA GLN A 91 -1.96 -1.75 -10.53
C GLN A 91 -2.66 -0.40 -10.35
N ILE A 92 -3.04 0.27 -11.44
CA ILE A 92 -3.80 1.52 -11.39
C ILE A 92 -5.13 1.32 -10.64
N ILE A 93 -5.87 0.25 -10.96
CA ILE A 93 -7.14 -0.06 -10.30
C ILE A 93 -6.91 -0.35 -8.81
N ILE A 94 -5.94 -1.20 -8.47
CA ILE A 94 -5.66 -1.58 -7.08
C ILE A 94 -5.30 -0.36 -6.23
N TRP A 95 -4.34 0.45 -6.68
CA TRP A 95 -3.89 1.63 -5.93
C TRP A 95 -4.95 2.74 -5.89
N GLY A 96 -5.76 2.88 -6.95
CA GLY A 96 -6.90 3.79 -6.96
C GLY A 96 -7.94 3.44 -5.90
N ILE A 97 -8.29 2.15 -5.77
CA ILE A 97 -9.21 1.67 -4.72
C ILE A 97 -8.63 1.94 -3.33
N ILE A 98 -7.34 1.61 -3.11
CA ILE A 98 -6.67 1.84 -1.83
C ILE A 98 -6.68 3.33 -1.46
N LEU A 99 -6.36 4.22 -2.40
CA LEU A 99 -6.40 5.67 -2.19
C LEU A 99 -7.81 6.19 -1.88
N PHE A 100 -8.84 5.66 -2.56
CA PHE A 100 -10.23 6.01 -2.27
C PHE A 100 -10.60 5.66 -0.82
N PHE A 101 -10.25 4.46 -0.35
CA PHE A 101 -10.49 4.07 1.04
C PHE A 101 -9.72 4.95 2.02
N LEU A 102 -8.42 5.20 1.77
CA LEU A 102 -7.61 6.09 2.61
C LEU A 102 -8.21 7.51 2.68
N TYR A 103 -8.73 8.04 1.56
CA TYR A 103 -9.40 9.34 1.50
C TYR A 103 -10.66 9.36 2.37
N LYS A 104 -11.52 8.36 2.21
CA LYS A 104 -12.75 8.21 2.98
C LYS A 104 -12.46 8.21 4.48
N PHE A 105 -11.45 7.46 4.92
CA PHE A 105 -11.07 7.42 6.34
C PHE A 105 -10.47 8.74 6.83
N LYS A 106 -9.74 9.50 6.01
CA LYS A 106 -9.19 10.82 6.40
C LYS A 106 -10.29 11.80 6.83
N GLY A 107 -11.47 11.74 6.20
CA GLY A 107 -12.61 12.60 6.53
C GLY A 107 -13.23 12.37 7.92
N GLU A 108 -12.92 11.24 8.55
CA GLU A 108 -13.53 10.82 9.82
C GLU A 108 -12.66 11.12 11.05
N PHE A 109 -11.43 11.61 10.87
CA PHE A 109 -10.51 12.02 11.94
C PHE A 109 -10.34 13.54 12.06
N LYS A 110 -11.35 14.30 11.61
CA LYS A 110 -11.39 15.76 11.74
C LYS A 110 -11.63 16.19 13.19
#